data_AF-A0A4V6XW78-F1
#
_entry.id   AF-A0A4V6XW78-F1
#
_cell.length_a   1.000
_cell.length_b   1.000
_cell.length_c   1.000
_cell.angle_alpha   90.00
_cell.angle_beta   90.00
_cell.angle_gamma   90.00
#
_symmetry.space_group_name_H-M   'P 1'
#
loop_
_entity.id
_entity.type
_entity.pdbx_description
1 polymer ?
#
loop_
_entity_poly.entity_id
_entity_poly.type
_entity_poly.pdbx_seq_one_letter_code
_entity_poly.pdbx_strand_id
1 'polypeptide(L)'
;MHANAQHDDASEVLRFARLSVKEANQRAIRLQNQTTHQLVQRVKDLKYWSHEIERELQELKADNEELQRYYRRLEKCAQITIAAGEINESCASVQRKRIQVVENSNAKVDSTLDKEKTTIADSSKQIREFKALIERQMETNSAAKNRLLRDFTLKQEAITLDHRSAAIAIDEKYRMETPEGRNLNIREGVPMQRMSEYDEWIENTARNLNAAAKARENSRKIVQKVVQNTRELAQLMRQDANSVDAALKDSLKTWQTWRDGIRSKLGAKDKEKKVADTAIGEIQVALRQRREPLEIALKRQSHRGLRPGIELCNDKAQHALEAELVNLKSSVVTLEGQLEKARESRKKLDDERNRLERKMQICEHNFTVDYEVLRRIRANYPQEIQSTGFLVSEKLKPK
;
A
#
# COMPACT_ATOMS: atom_id res chain seq x y z
N MET A 1 110.73 41.93 6.30
CA MET A 1 109.28 41.78 6.04
C MET A 1 108.53 42.03 7.33
N HIS A 2 108.15 43.27 7.60
CA HIS A 2 107.23 43.59 8.69
C HIS A 2 105.84 43.75 8.08
N ALA A 3 104.95 42.82 8.44
CA ALA A 3 103.54 42.89 8.11
C ALA A 3 102.93 44.09 8.85
N ASN A 4 102.51 45.11 8.11
CA ASN A 4 101.63 46.15 8.61
C ASN A 4 100.31 45.51 9.01
N ALA A 5 100.11 45.25 10.31
CA ALA A 5 98.78 45.07 10.85
C ALA A 5 98.09 46.42 10.82
N GLN A 6 97.21 46.64 9.83
CA GLN A 6 96.22 47.70 9.89
C GLN A 6 95.35 47.44 11.13
N HIS A 7 95.65 48.15 12.22
CA HIS A 7 94.75 48.21 13.36
C HIS A 7 93.56 49.09 12.96
N ASP A 8 92.38 48.46 12.80
CA ASP A 8 91.13 49.20 12.59
C ASP A 8 90.93 50.23 13.71
N ASP A 9 90.56 51.46 13.35
CA ASP A 9 90.22 52.51 14.32
C ASP A 9 89.06 52.03 15.20
N ALA A 10 89.30 51.96 16.52
CA ALA A 10 88.30 51.51 17.50
C ALA A 10 86.98 52.31 17.40
N SER A 11 87.05 53.58 16.98
CA SER A 11 85.87 54.41 16.76
C SER A 11 85.04 53.96 15.56
N GLU A 12 85.71 53.54 14.48
CA GLU A 12 85.05 52.95 13.30
C GLU A 12 84.43 51.59 13.63
N VAL A 13 85.14 50.72 14.35
CA VAL A 13 84.62 49.41 14.80
C VAL A 13 83.35 49.58 15.64
N LEU A 14 83.35 50.51 16.60
CA LEU A 14 82.17 50.81 17.42
C LEU A 14 81.02 51.41 16.61
N ARG A 15 81.32 52.25 15.60
CA ARG A 15 80.32 52.82 14.69
C ARG A 15 79.66 51.73 13.85
N PHE A 16 80.45 50.84 13.25
CA PHE A 16 79.94 49.70 12.48
C PHE A 16 79.12 48.76 13.36
N ALA A 17 79.59 48.42 14.57
CA ALA A 17 78.84 47.60 15.51
C ALA A 17 77.48 48.22 15.87
N ARG A 18 77.43 49.52 16.17
CA ARG A 18 76.16 50.23 16.45
C ARG A 18 75.23 50.26 15.25
N LEU A 19 75.76 50.43 14.04
CA LEU A 19 74.97 50.37 12.80
C LEU A 19 74.41 48.96 12.58
N SER A 20 75.23 47.92 12.72
CA SER A 20 74.80 46.52 12.61
C SER A 20 73.71 46.17 13.64
N VAL A 21 73.82 46.65 14.88
CA VAL A 21 72.76 46.50 15.90
C VAL A 21 71.48 47.19 15.46
N LYS A 22 71.55 48.43 14.98
CA LYS A 22 70.37 49.18 14.50
C LYS A 22 69.70 48.47 13.32
N GLU A 23 70.48 48.02 12.34
CA GLU A 23 69.98 47.29 11.17
C GLU A 23 69.38 45.93 11.56
N ALA A 24 70.03 45.19 12.46
CA ALA A 24 69.53 43.92 12.98
C ALA A 24 68.20 44.10 13.72
N ASN A 25 68.09 45.11 14.59
CA ASN A 25 66.85 45.43 15.31
C ASN A 25 65.73 45.83 14.34
N GLN A 26 66.02 46.71 13.37
CA GLN A 26 65.04 47.11 12.36
C GLN A 26 64.62 45.94 11.45
N ARG A 27 65.53 45.02 11.14
CA ARG A 27 65.23 43.80 10.37
C ARG A 27 64.35 42.86 11.19
N ALA A 28 64.67 42.65 12.47
CA ALA A 28 63.91 41.79 13.37
C ALA A 28 62.47 42.29 13.56
N ILE A 29 62.28 43.59 13.83
CA ILE A 29 60.94 44.20 13.96
C ILE A 29 60.14 44.03 12.67
N ARG A 30 60.75 44.30 11.51
CA ARG A 30 60.07 44.14 10.21
C ARG A 30 59.62 42.70 9.97
N LEU A 31 60.50 41.73 10.22
CA LEU A 31 60.19 40.31 10.07
C LEU A 31 59.09 39.87 11.04
N GLN A 32 59.17 40.25 12.32
CA GLN A 32 58.15 39.92 13.32
C GLN A 32 56.78 40.49 12.96
N ASN A 33 56.72 41.75 12.51
CA ASN A 33 55.47 42.37 12.06
C ASN A 33 54.89 41.66 10.83
N GLN A 34 55.74 41.30 9.85
CA GLN A 34 55.33 40.58 8.67
C GLN A 34 54.77 39.19 9.03
N THR A 35 55.46 38.42 9.87
CA THR A 35 54.99 37.09 10.31
C THR A 35 53.70 37.20 11.14
N THR A 36 53.59 38.19 12.02
CA THR A 36 52.37 38.43 12.81
C THR A 36 51.19 38.73 11.89
N HIS A 37 51.38 39.54 10.84
CA HIS A 37 50.36 39.81 9.84
C HIS A 37 49.91 38.52 9.11
N GLN A 38 50.86 37.66 8.71
CA GLN A 38 50.54 36.38 8.06
C GLN A 38 49.74 35.44 8.99
N LEU A 39 50.08 35.37 10.29
CA LEU A 39 49.31 34.59 11.27
C LEU A 39 47.89 35.13 11.46
N VAL A 40 47.72 36.45 11.51
CA VAL A 40 46.38 37.06 11.56
C VAL A 40 45.57 36.74 10.30
N GLN A 41 46.19 36.78 9.13
CA GLN A 41 45.54 36.40 7.88
C GLN A 41 45.14 34.92 7.89
N ARG A 42 46.03 34.03 8.34
CA ARG A 42 45.74 32.59 8.48
C ARG A 42 44.54 32.32 9.40
N VAL A 43 44.42 33.05 10.52
CA VAL A 43 43.26 32.96 11.41
C VAL A 43 41.96 33.38 10.70
N LYS A 44 42.00 34.40 9.84
CA LYS A 44 40.83 34.81 9.04
C LYS A 44 40.41 33.71 8.08
N ASP A 45 41.37 33.10 7.37
CA ASP A 45 41.08 32.02 6.42
C ASP A 45 40.49 30.79 7.14
N LEU A 46 41.07 30.41 8.29
CA LEU A 46 40.54 29.32 9.12
C LEU A 46 39.11 29.62 9.59
N LYS A 47 38.85 30.84 10.07
CA LYS A 47 37.49 31.25 10.48
C LYS A 47 36.53 31.19 9.31
N TYR A 48 36.90 31.69 8.13
CA TYR A 48 36.07 31.61 6.94
C TYR A 48 35.64 30.16 6.65
N TRP A 49 36.60 29.23 6.55
CA TRP A 49 36.28 27.83 6.28
C TRP A 49 35.50 27.15 7.41
N SER A 50 35.73 27.52 8.67
CA SER A 50 34.90 27.06 9.80
C SER A 50 33.44 27.48 9.66
N HIS A 51 33.17 28.72 9.24
CA HIS A 51 31.80 29.20 8.99
C HIS A 51 31.15 28.47 7.81
N GLU A 52 31.91 28.22 6.73
CA GLU A 52 31.42 27.44 5.58
C GLU A 52 31.02 26.01 5.99
N ILE A 53 31.83 25.36 6.83
CA ILE A 53 31.53 24.03 7.39
C ILE A 53 30.30 24.08 8.30
N GLU A 54 30.19 25.07 9.17
CA GLU A 54 29.04 25.22 10.07
C GLU A 54 27.74 25.40 9.29
N ARG A 55 27.74 26.25 8.25
CA ARG A 55 26.59 26.43 7.35
C ARG A 55 26.19 25.10 6.70
N GLU A 56 27.15 24.37 6.14
CA GLU A 56 26.89 23.07 5.49
C GLU A 56 26.36 22.02 6.48
N LEU A 57 26.84 22.02 7.73
CA LEU A 57 26.34 21.15 8.79
C LEU A 57 24.87 21.43 9.13
N GLN A 58 24.44 22.69 9.15
CA GLN A 58 23.03 23.06 9.37
C GLN A 58 22.14 22.63 8.21
N GLU A 59 22.57 22.85 6.98
CA GLU A 59 21.87 22.40 5.77
C GLU A 59 21.71 20.88 5.75
N LEU A 60 22.77 20.14 6.06
CA LEU A 60 22.75 18.68 6.09
C LEU A 60 21.86 18.14 7.22
N LYS A 61 21.80 18.87 8.36
CA LYS A 61 20.86 18.55 9.44
C LYS A 61 19.41 18.71 8.98
N ALA A 62 19.07 19.81 8.30
CA ALA A 62 17.73 20.05 7.78
C ALA A 62 17.29 18.97 6.77
N ASP A 63 18.16 18.61 5.82
CA ASP A 63 17.88 17.54 4.84
C ASP A 63 17.71 16.17 5.53
N ASN A 64 18.48 15.88 6.58
CA ASN A 64 18.35 14.62 7.32
C ASN A 64 17.04 14.57 8.14
N GLU A 65 16.61 15.70 8.71
CA GLU A 65 15.29 15.81 9.35
C GLU A 65 14.14 15.62 8.35
N GLU A 66 14.28 16.15 7.13
CA GLU A 66 13.31 15.91 6.05
C GLU A 66 13.25 14.43 5.65
N LEU A 67 14.39 13.78 5.43
CA LEU A 67 14.44 12.33 5.15
C LEU A 67 13.77 11.51 6.25
N GLN A 68 14.00 11.84 7.52
CA GLN A 68 13.34 11.19 8.66
C GLN A 68 11.81 11.36 8.63
N ARG A 69 11.30 12.55 8.24
CA ARG A 69 9.86 12.77 8.09
C ARG A 69 9.28 11.86 7.02
N TYR A 70 9.95 11.73 5.87
CA TYR A 70 9.50 10.84 4.80
C TYR A 70 9.63 9.36 5.14
N TYR A 71 10.65 8.97 5.90
CA TYR A 71 10.76 7.61 6.43
C TYR A 71 9.56 7.23 7.29
N ARG A 72 9.21 8.07 8.28
CA ARG A 72 8.02 7.87 9.13
C ARG A 72 6.71 7.87 8.33
N ARG A 73 6.65 8.69 7.27
CA ARG A 73 5.51 8.71 6.36
C ARG A 73 5.36 7.39 5.61
N LEU A 74 6.46 6.84 5.08
CA LEU A 74 6.47 5.52 4.44
C LEU A 74 6.10 4.39 5.40
N GLU A 75 6.45 4.49 6.68
CA GLU A 75 5.98 3.53 7.70
C GLU A 75 4.46 3.52 7.83
N LYS A 76 3.83 4.70 7.84
CA LYS A 76 2.37 4.80 7.83
C LYS A 76 1.78 4.25 6.54
N CYS A 77 2.36 4.57 5.38
CA CYS A 77 1.93 3.99 4.11
C CYS A 77 1.99 2.46 4.16
N ALA A 78 3.09 1.88 4.67
CA ALA A 78 3.25 0.43 4.80
C ALA A 78 2.16 -0.20 5.67
N GLN A 79 1.85 0.39 6.83
CA GLN A 79 0.77 -0.09 7.72
C GLN A 79 -0.59 -0.07 7.02
N ILE A 80 -0.88 0.99 6.28
CA ILE A 80 -2.14 1.15 5.56
C ILE A 80 -2.24 0.18 4.38
N THR A 81 -1.13 -0.06 3.68
CA THR A 81 -1.05 -1.08 2.61
C THR A 81 -1.24 -2.49 3.16
N ILE A 82 -0.70 -2.81 4.34
CA ILE A 82 -0.95 -4.09 5.02
C ILE A 82 -2.45 -4.25 5.34
N ALA A 83 -3.08 -3.23 5.93
CA ALA A 83 -4.51 -3.26 6.23
C ALA A 83 -5.38 -3.42 4.96
N ALA A 84 -5.00 -2.78 3.85
CA ALA A 84 -5.65 -2.98 2.56
C ALA A 84 -5.53 -4.45 2.07
N GLY A 85 -4.36 -5.08 2.29
CA GLY A 85 -4.13 -6.49 2.00
C GLY A 85 -5.03 -7.42 2.82
N GLU A 86 -5.15 -7.18 4.13
CA GLU A 86 -6.03 -7.95 5.02
C GLU A 86 -7.50 -7.85 4.59
N ILE A 87 -7.92 -6.68 4.12
CA ILE A 87 -9.27 -6.46 3.58
C ILE A 87 -9.46 -7.24 2.28
N ASN A 88 -8.50 -7.20 1.35
CA ASN A 88 -8.56 -7.98 0.10
C ASN A 88 -8.63 -9.49 0.39
N GLU A 89 -7.79 -10.00 1.30
CA GLU A 89 -7.80 -11.42 1.70
C GLU A 89 -9.11 -11.83 2.35
N SER A 90 -9.67 -10.97 3.21
CA SER A 90 -10.99 -11.19 3.83
C SER A 90 -12.10 -11.23 2.77
N CYS A 91 -12.04 -10.35 1.77
CA CYS A 91 -12.97 -10.35 0.64
C CYS A 91 -12.89 -11.66 -0.14
N ALA A 92 -11.68 -12.08 -0.51
CA ALA A 92 -11.46 -13.33 -1.24
C ALA A 92 -11.91 -14.56 -0.43
N SER A 93 -11.67 -14.57 0.88
CA SER A 93 -12.11 -15.65 1.78
C SER A 93 -13.64 -15.78 1.82
N VAL A 94 -14.36 -14.65 1.90
CA VAL A 94 -15.83 -14.66 1.88
C VAL A 94 -16.37 -15.00 0.50
N GLN A 95 -15.75 -14.52 -0.58
CA GLN A 95 -16.11 -14.89 -1.96
C GLN A 95 -16.04 -16.41 -2.20
N ARG A 96 -15.06 -17.11 -1.63
CA ARG A 96 -14.95 -18.58 -1.71
C ARG A 96 -16.14 -19.35 -1.10
N LYS A 97 -16.97 -18.70 -0.27
CA LYS A 97 -18.18 -19.32 0.31
C LYS A 97 -19.38 -19.34 -0.66
N ARG A 98 -19.25 -18.74 -1.84
CA ARG A 98 -20.30 -18.78 -2.87
C ARG A 98 -20.47 -20.18 -3.41
N ILE A 99 -21.71 -20.49 -3.78
CA ILE A 99 -22.03 -21.72 -4.50
C ILE A 99 -21.80 -21.44 -5.99
N GLN A 100 -20.89 -22.20 -6.62
CA GLN A 100 -20.64 -22.09 -8.06
C GLN A 100 -21.88 -22.56 -8.84
N VAL A 101 -22.49 -21.63 -9.59
CA VAL A 101 -23.64 -21.91 -10.47
C VAL A 101 -23.45 -21.34 -11.88
N VAL A 102 -22.65 -20.28 -12.04
CA VAL A 102 -22.43 -19.57 -13.31
C VAL A 102 -20.94 -19.33 -13.48
N GLU A 103 -20.33 -19.92 -14.52
CA GLU A 103 -18.88 -19.81 -14.78
C GLU A 103 -18.44 -18.36 -15.07
N ASN A 104 -19.29 -17.53 -15.67
CA ASN A 104 -18.89 -16.20 -16.15
C ASN A 104 -19.01 -15.04 -15.14
N SER A 105 -19.95 -15.09 -14.19
CA SER A 105 -20.18 -13.95 -13.27
C SER A 105 -19.18 -13.89 -12.12
N ASN A 106 -18.58 -15.03 -11.77
CA ASN A 106 -17.61 -15.14 -10.69
C ASN A 106 -16.23 -14.65 -11.12
N ALA A 107 -15.84 -14.97 -12.36
CA ALA A 107 -14.52 -14.66 -12.90
C ALA A 107 -14.17 -13.16 -12.84
N LYS A 108 -15.16 -12.26 -13.02
CA LYS A 108 -14.90 -10.81 -12.98
C LYS A 108 -14.49 -10.33 -11.58
N VAL A 109 -15.22 -10.72 -10.54
CA VAL A 109 -14.92 -10.30 -9.15
C VAL A 109 -13.58 -10.89 -8.72
N ASP A 110 -13.37 -12.19 -8.94
CA ASP A 110 -12.12 -12.87 -8.59
C ASP A 110 -10.92 -12.27 -9.33
N SER A 111 -11.04 -12.02 -10.64
CA SER A 111 -9.99 -11.37 -11.43
C SER A 111 -9.66 -9.96 -10.92
N THR A 112 -10.67 -9.16 -10.55
CA THR A 112 -10.42 -7.84 -9.97
C THR A 112 -9.78 -7.90 -8.58
N LEU A 113 -10.13 -8.88 -7.75
CA LEU A 113 -9.51 -9.10 -6.45
C LEU A 113 -8.06 -9.55 -6.57
N ASP A 114 -7.75 -10.43 -7.53
CA ASP A 114 -6.38 -10.88 -7.79
C ASP A 114 -5.50 -9.76 -8.33
N LYS A 115 -6.05 -8.90 -9.20
CA LYS A 115 -5.37 -7.68 -9.63
C LYS A 115 -5.07 -6.76 -8.46
N GLU A 116 -6.08 -6.46 -7.63
CA GLU A 116 -5.90 -5.62 -6.42
C GLU A 116 -4.83 -6.21 -5.49
N LYS A 117 -4.83 -7.53 -5.28
CA LYS A 117 -3.82 -8.24 -4.48
C LYS A 117 -2.41 -8.05 -5.03
N THR A 118 -2.24 -8.18 -6.34
CA THR A 118 -0.96 -7.99 -7.03
C THR A 118 -0.46 -6.55 -6.85
N THR A 119 -1.34 -5.57 -7.07
CA THR A 119 -1.04 -4.15 -6.87
C THR A 119 -0.65 -3.82 -5.43
N ILE A 120 -1.33 -4.40 -4.43
CA ILE A 120 -1.00 -4.24 -3.00
C ILE A 120 0.38 -4.84 -2.69
N ALA A 121 0.71 -6.02 -3.24
CA ALA A 121 1.99 -6.67 -3.04
C ALA A 121 3.14 -5.85 -3.65
N ASP A 122 2.96 -5.36 -4.88
CA ASP A 122 3.93 -4.49 -5.56
C ASP A 122 4.12 -3.15 -4.81
N SER A 123 3.03 -2.55 -4.33
CA SER A 123 3.07 -1.33 -3.51
C SER A 123 3.86 -1.56 -2.22
N SER A 124 3.62 -2.69 -1.54
CA SER A 124 4.34 -3.06 -0.31
C SER A 124 5.84 -3.24 -0.56
N LYS A 125 6.21 -3.85 -1.69
CA LYS A 125 7.60 -4.03 -2.10
C LYS A 125 8.26 -2.67 -2.37
N GLN A 126 7.63 -1.80 -3.15
CA GLN A 126 8.18 -0.48 -3.48
C GLN A 126 8.34 0.40 -2.23
N ILE A 127 7.37 0.40 -1.31
CA ILE A 127 7.50 1.14 -0.04
C ILE A 127 8.71 0.65 0.76
N ARG A 128 8.94 -0.67 0.82
CA ARG A 128 10.11 -1.26 1.50
C ARG A 128 11.42 -0.85 0.84
N GLU A 129 11.48 -0.83 -0.48
CA GLU A 129 12.65 -0.39 -1.25
C GLU A 129 12.96 1.10 -1.00
N PHE A 130 11.94 1.97 -0.97
CA PHE A 130 12.12 3.38 -0.64
C PHE A 130 12.58 3.60 0.80
N LYS A 131 12.06 2.83 1.77
CA LYS A 131 12.55 2.88 3.16
C LYS A 131 14.05 2.57 3.23
N ALA A 132 14.48 1.47 2.59
CA ALA A 132 15.89 1.09 2.55
C ALA A 132 16.77 2.12 1.82
N LEU A 133 16.23 2.77 0.78
CA LEU A 133 16.91 3.85 0.08
C LEU A 133 17.14 5.08 0.98
N ILE A 134 16.12 5.46 1.78
CA ILE A 134 16.26 6.56 2.75
C ILE A 134 17.28 6.20 3.85
N GLU A 135 17.23 4.99 4.41
CA GLU A 135 18.18 4.54 5.44
C GLU A 135 19.64 4.66 4.98
N ARG A 136 19.95 4.14 3.78
CA ARG A 136 21.30 4.25 3.18
C ARG A 136 21.71 5.70 2.95
N GLN A 137 20.76 6.56 2.55
CA GLN A 137 21.06 7.99 2.37
C GLN A 137 21.32 8.69 3.71
N MET A 138 20.59 8.33 4.77
CA MET A 138 20.85 8.85 6.12
C MET A 138 22.23 8.42 6.65
N GLU A 139 22.67 7.20 6.36
CA GLU A 139 24.04 6.74 6.66
C GLU A 139 25.08 7.56 5.90
N THR A 140 24.84 7.82 4.61
CA THR A 140 25.71 8.66 3.77
C THR A 140 25.81 10.09 4.32
N ASN A 141 24.67 10.67 4.73
CA ASN A 141 24.63 11.99 5.36
C ASN A 141 25.39 11.98 6.70
N SER A 142 25.22 10.94 7.52
CA SER A 142 25.95 10.78 8.79
C SER A 142 27.47 10.73 8.58
N ALA A 143 27.94 10.00 7.56
CA ALA A 143 29.36 9.95 7.21
C ALA A 143 29.89 11.32 6.76
N ALA A 144 29.14 12.06 5.94
CA ALA A 144 29.50 13.42 5.52
C ALA A 144 29.55 14.39 6.72
N LYS A 145 28.56 14.32 7.61
CA LYS A 145 28.53 15.08 8.88
C LYS A 145 29.77 14.84 9.71
N ASN A 146 30.16 13.58 9.91
CA ASN A 146 31.31 13.23 10.74
C ASN A 146 32.63 13.75 10.14
N ARG A 147 32.78 13.73 8.81
CA ARG A 147 33.95 14.33 8.13
C ARG A 147 34.01 15.84 8.34
N LEU A 148 32.89 16.53 8.17
CA LEU A 148 32.79 17.97 8.40
C LEU A 148 33.05 18.35 9.87
N LEU A 149 32.49 17.60 10.82
CA LEU A 149 32.75 17.83 12.25
C LEU A 149 34.23 17.65 12.61
N ARG A 150 34.89 16.63 12.05
CA ARG A 150 36.33 16.44 12.25
C ARG A 150 37.13 17.61 11.69
N ASP A 151 36.84 18.05 10.47
CA ASP A 151 37.51 19.20 9.85
C ASP A 151 37.27 20.48 10.67
N PHE A 152 36.03 20.71 11.12
CA PHE A 152 35.67 21.82 11.99
C PHE A 152 36.48 21.83 13.28
N THR A 153 36.54 20.71 14.01
CA THR A 153 37.31 20.62 15.27
C THR A 153 38.79 20.92 15.05
N LEU A 154 39.40 20.35 14.00
CA LEU A 154 40.80 20.63 13.66
C LEU A 154 41.02 22.12 13.34
N LYS A 155 40.07 22.78 12.68
CA LYS A 155 40.16 24.23 12.45
C LYS A 155 39.99 25.04 13.72
N GLN A 156 39.13 24.65 14.67
CA GLN A 156 39.00 25.37 15.94
C GLN A 156 40.28 25.30 16.78
N GLU A 157 40.93 24.13 16.79
CA GLU A 157 42.24 23.96 17.41
C GLU A 157 43.29 24.84 16.74
N ALA A 158 43.37 24.82 15.40
CA ALA A 158 44.29 25.65 14.64
C ALA A 158 44.05 27.16 14.85
N ILE A 159 42.79 27.62 14.89
CA ILE A 159 42.45 29.02 15.20
C ILE A 159 42.99 29.40 16.57
N THR A 160 42.83 28.54 17.57
CA THR A 160 43.29 28.80 18.94
C THR A 160 44.81 28.92 18.99
N LEU A 161 45.53 28.02 18.32
CA LEU A 161 46.99 28.01 18.25
C LEU A 161 47.55 29.22 17.48
N ASP A 162 47.00 29.52 16.31
CA ASP A 162 47.47 30.61 15.46
C ASP A 162 47.13 31.99 16.06
N HIS A 163 45.97 32.12 16.70
CA HIS A 163 45.60 33.32 17.44
C HIS A 163 46.54 33.57 18.62
N ARG A 164 46.86 32.51 19.40
CA ARG A 164 47.86 32.60 20.46
C ARG A 164 49.23 32.98 19.91
N SER A 165 49.64 32.39 18.79
CA SER A 165 50.93 32.66 18.15
C SER A 165 51.04 34.10 17.67
N ALA A 166 49.98 34.65 17.08
CA ALA A 166 49.91 36.07 16.72
C ALA A 166 49.97 36.99 17.95
N ALA A 167 49.38 36.57 19.07
CA ALA A 167 49.35 37.35 20.32
C ALA A 167 50.70 37.40 21.05
N ILE A 168 51.61 36.43 20.86
CA ILE A 168 52.95 36.41 21.51
C ILE A 168 53.77 37.68 21.23
N ALA A 169 53.63 38.25 20.03
CA ALA A 169 54.34 39.48 19.66
C ALA A 169 53.82 40.71 20.42
N ILE A 170 52.56 40.70 20.84
CA ILE A 170 51.83 41.90 21.30
C ILE A 170 51.61 41.86 22.82
N ASP A 171 51.23 40.70 23.37
CA ASP A 171 50.81 40.56 24.76
C ASP A 171 51.87 39.80 25.59
N GLU A 172 52.44 40.52 26.55
CA GLU A 172 53.48 40.05 27.49
C GLU A 172 53.05 38.81 28.27
N LYS A 173 51.74 38.62 28.49
CA LYS A 173 51.19 37.44 29.15
C LYS A 173 51.55 36.12 28.43
N TYR A 174 51.75 36.18 27.12
CA TYR A 174 52.12 35.01 26.32
C TYR A 174 53.65 34.84 26.18
N ARG A 175 54.45 35.79 26.69
CA ARG A 175 55.92 35.78 26.74
C ARG A 175 56.50 35.28 28.07
N MET A 176 55.73 34.52 28.86
CA MET A 176 56.21 33.96 30.14
C MET A 176 57.63 33.37 29.99
N GLU A 177 58.62 34.01 30.61
CA GLU A 177 60.00 33.54 30.63
C GLU A 177 60.06 32.24 31.43
N THR A 178 60.06 31.10 30.76
CA THR A 178 60.47 29.85 31.41
C THR A 178 61.99 29.87 31.56
N PRO A 179 62.58 29.20 32.57
CA PRO A 179 64.03 29.03 32.69
C PRO A 179 64.67 28.41 31.43
N GLU A 180 63.87 27.67 30.64
CA GLU A 180 64.22 27.12 29.33
C GLU A 180 64.26 28.19 28.21
N GLY A 181 63.58 29.33 28.34
CA GLY A 181 63.58 30.43 27.36
C GLY A 181 64.93 31.15 27.23
N ARG A 182 65.84 30.97 28.19
CA ARG A 182 67.26 31.39 28.07
C ARG A 182 68.11 30.35 27.33
N ASN A 183 67.60 29.14 27.18
CA ASN A 183 68.25 28.06 26.47
C ASN A 183 67.85 28.17 24.99
N LEU A 184 68.73 28.73 24.15
CA LEU A 184 68.53 28.80 22.69
C LEU A 184 68.49 27.41 22.02
N ASN A 185 68.60 26.32 22.78
CA ASN A 185 68.28 24.95 22.39
C ASN A 185 66.75 24.80 22.21
N ILE A 186 66.21 25.60 21.30
CA ILE A 186 64.83 25.55 20.85
C ILE A 186 64.63 24.19 20.19
N ARG A 187 63.59 23.47 20.61
CA ARG A 187 63.16 22.23 19.98
C ARG A 187 63.01 22.47 18.48
N GLU A 188 63.73 21.72 17.65
CA GLU A 188 63.62 21.85 16.20
C GLU A 188 62.14 21.75 15.80
N GLY A 189 61.71 22.71 14.96
CA GLY A 189 60.36 22.72 14.42
C GLY A 189 60.05 21.43 13.65
N VAL A 190 58.77 21.20 13.36
CA VAL A 190 58.38 20.05 12.54
C VAL A 190 59.04 20.18 11.15
N PRO A 191 59.69 19.11 10.62
CA PRO A 191 60.25 19.14 9.28
C PRO A 191 59.19 19.54 8.24
N MET A 192 59.55 20.40 7.29
CA MET A 192 58.63 20.92 6.26
C MET A 192 57.92 19.80 5.50
N GLN A 193 58.61 18.67 5.25
CA GLN A 193 58.05 17.50 4.55
C GLN A 193 56.91 16.79 5.31
N ARG A 194 56.72 17.10 6.60
CA ARG A 194 55.59 16.59 7.40
C ARG A 194 54.42 17.56 7.47
N MET A 195 54.54 18.75 6.87
CA MET A 195 53.48 19.76 6.81
C MET A 195 52.69 19.59 5.51
N SER A 196 51.38 19.82 5.57
CA SER A 196 50.55 19.88 4.36
C SER A 196 50.80 21.18 3.60
N GLU A 197 50.73 21.11 2.28
CA GLU A 197 50.76 22.32 1.46
C GLU A 197 49.47 23.15 1.62
N TYR A 198 49.54 24.45 1.37
CA TYR A 198 48.39 25.34 1.54
C TYR A 198 47.22 24.95 0.62
N ASP A 199 47.53 24.59 -0.63
CA ASP A 199 46.53 24.17 -1.62
C ASP A 199 45.85 22.86 -1.19
N GLU A 200 46.61 21.88 -0.68
CA GLU A 200 46.07 20.63 -0.15
C GLU A 200 45.13 20.85 1.04
N TRP A 201 45.44 21.83 1.90
CA TRP A 201 44.60 22.21 3.03
C TRP A 201 43.26 22.82 2.57
N ILE A 202 43.27 23.72 1.58
CA ILE A 202 42.04 24.27 0.99
C ILE A 202 41.23 23.15 0.35
N GLU A 203 41.88 22.33 -0.49
CA GLU A 203 41.22 21.26 -1.21
C GLU A 203 40.57 20.24 -0.27
N ASN A 204 41.18 19.94 0.88
CA ASN A 204 40.61 19.03 1.84
C ASN A 204 39.21 19.48 2.31
N THR A 205 39.07 20.75 2.67
CA THR A 205 37.78 21.29 3.10
C THR A 205 36.82 21.43 1.93
N ALA A 206 37.29 21.90 0.77
CA ALA A 206 36.47 21.97 -0.43
C ALA A 206 35.91 20.59 -0.83
N ARG A 207 36.72 19.53 -0.74
CA ARG A 207 36.30 18.14 -0.98
C ARG A 207 35.23 17.67 0.02
N ASN A 208 35.41 17.98 1.31
CA ASN A 208 34.42 17.62 2.34
C ASN A 208 33.08 18.33 2.12
N LEU A 209 33.11 19.64 1.81
CA LEU A 209 31.92 20.45 1.52
C LEU A 209 31.21 19.94 0.25
N ASN A 210 31.95 19.68 -0.84
CA ASN A 210 31.37 19.14 -2.07
C ASN A 210 30.74 17.75 -1.86
N ALA A 211 31.36 16.89 -1.06
CA ALA A 211 30.80 15.59 -0.74
C ALA A 211 29.48 15.70 0.05
N ALA A 212 29.40 16.63 1.01
CA ALA A 212 28.18 16.91 1.75
C ALA A 212 27.07 17.50 0.84
N ALA A 213 27.41 18.48 0.01
CA ALA A 213 26.48 19.09 -0.94
C ALA A 213 25.91 18.05 -1.93
N LYS A 214 26.74 17.12 -2.42
CA LYS A 214 26.29 16.01 -3.28
C LYS A 214 25.36 15.04 -2.54
N ALA A 215 25.63 14.75 -1.26
CA ALA A 215 24.76 13.92 -0.45
C ALA A 215 23.38 14.58 -0.21
N ARG A 216 23.36 15.89 0.00
CA ARG A 216 22.14 16.71 0.08
C ARG A 216 21.34 16.71 -1.23
N GLU A 217 22.00 16.92 -2.35
CA GLU A 217 21.35 16.83 -3.67
C GLU A 217 20.69 15.46 -3.90
N ASN A 218 21.37 14.37 -3.53
CA ASN A 218 20.81 13.03 -3.59
C ASN A 218 19.62 12.85 -2.65
N SER A 219 19.69 13.41 -1.43
CA SER A 219 18.59 13.40 -0.46
C SER A 219 17.32 14.03 -1.06
N ARG A 220 17.44 15.20 -1.69
CA ARG A 220 16.32 15.89 -2.36
C ARG A 220 15.74 15.09 -3.50
N LYS A 221 16.59 14.47 -4.33
CA LYS A 221 16.16 13.58 -5.43
C LYS A 221 15.38 12.37 -4.90
N ILE A 222 15.82 11.77 -3.79
CA ILE A 222 15.14 10.65 -3.15
C ILE A 222 13.78 11.11 -2.63
N VAL A 223 13.70 12.24 -1.93
CA VAL A 223 12.45 12.80 -1.43
C VAL A 223 11.44 13.03 -2.56
N GLN A 224 11.86 13.67 -3.65
CA GLN A 224 10.99 13.92 -4.81
C GLN A 224 10.43 12.61 -5.38
N LYS A 225 11.28 11.58 -5.54
CA LYS A 225 10.85 10.25 -6.00
C LYS A 225 9.87 9.60 -5.04
N VAL A 226 10.12 9.69 -3.73
CA VAL A 226 9.24 9.13 -2.69
C VAL A 226 7.87 9.79 -2.72
N VAL A 227 7.82 11.12 -2.82
CA VAL A 227 6.55 11.89 -2.89
C VAL A 227 5.73 11.45 -4.10
N GLN A 228 6.36 11.40 -5.28
CA GLN A 228 5.68 11.03 -6.52
C GLN A 228 5.18 9.58 -6.48
N ASN A 229 6.04 8.62 -6.14
CA ASN A 229 5.66 7.21 -6.10
C ASN A 229 4.60 6.93 -5.04
N THR A 230 4.70 7.53 -3.85
CA THR A 230 3.68 7.33 -2.80
C THR A 230 2.29 7.78 -3.27
N ARG A 231 2.22 8.85 -4.06
CA ARG A 231 0.97 9.32 -4.67
C ARG A 231 0.45 8.35 -5.73
N GLU A 232 1.32 7.90 -6.63
CA GLU A 232 0.97 6.95 -7.69
C GLU A 232 0.47 5.62 -7.13
N LEU A 233 1.17 5.07 -6.12
CA LEU A 233 0.77 3.84 -5.43
C LEU A 233 -0.60 3.99 -4.77
N ALA A 234 -0.83 5.10 -4.05
CA ALA A 234 -2.12 5.37 -3.43
C ALA A 234 -3.26 5.44 -4.46
N GLN A 235 -3.03 6.11 -5.59
CA GLN A 235 -3.99 6.22 -6.68
C GLN A 235 -4.29 4.86 -7.32
N LEU A 236 -3.25 4.06 -7.62
CA LEU A 236 -3.39 2.73 -8.21
C LEU A 236 -4.18 1.79 -7.29
N MET A 237 -3.80 1.73 -6.00
CA MET A 237 -4.53 0.93 -5.01
C MET A 237 -6.01 1.36 -4.93
N ARG A 238 -6.29 2.67 -4.95
CA ARG A 238 -7.67 3.16 -4.91
C ARG A 238 -8.45 2.83 -6.18
N GLN A 239 -7.82 2.90 -7.34
CA GLN A 239 -8.43 2.55 -8.62
C GLN A 239 -8.81 1.07 -8.68
N ASP A 240 -7.91 0.19 -8.28
CA ASP A 240 -8.20 -1.25 -8.21
C ASP A 240 -9.28 -1.53 -7.17
N ALA A 241 -9.25 -0.83 -6.04
CA ALA A 241 -10.29 -0.95 -5.02
C ALA A 241 -11.69 -0.56 -5.53
N ASN A 242 -11.79 0.55 -6.27
CA ASN A 242 -13.03 0.98 -6.91
C ASN A 242 -13.48 -0.03 -7.99
N SER A 243 -12.54 -0.69 -8.67
CA SER A 243 -12.85 -1.70 -9.68
C SER A 243 -13.47 -2.96 -9.07
N VAL A 244 -12.96 -3.40 -7.91
CA VAL A 244 -13.58 -4.48 -7.12
C VAL A 244 -14.97 -4.09 -6.64
N ASP A 245 -15.14 -2.88 -6.10
CA ASP A 245 -16.45 -2.39 -5.63
C ASP A 245 -17.48 -2.33 -6.77
N ALA A 246 -17.05 -1.91 -7.98
CA ALA A 246 -17.88 -1.90 -9.17
C ALA A 246 -18.26 -3.32 -9.61
N ALA A 247 -17.31 -4.25 -9.64
CA ALA A 247 -17.58 -5.65 -9.99
C ALA A 247 -18.56 -6.31 -9.01
N LEU A 248 -18.46 -6.02 -7.72
CA LEU A 248 -19.41 -6.50 -6.70
C LEU A 248 -20.81 -5.90 -6.90
N LYS A 249 -20.92 -4.60 -7.20
CA LYS A 249 -22.20 -3.94 -7.51
C LYS A 249 -22.86 -4.55 -8.76
N ASP A 250 -22.09 -4.80 -9.81
CA ASP A 250 -22.56 -5.49 -11.01
C ASP A 250 -23.05 -6.90 -10.69
N SER A 251 -22.32 -7.64 -9.84
CA SER A 251 -22.70 -8.97 -9.39
C SER A 251 -24.03 -8.97 -8.63
N LEU A 252 -24.19 -8.03 -7.69
CA LEU A 252 -25.44 -7.85 -6.95
C LEU A 252 -26.63 -7.54 -7.86
N LYS A 253 -26.44 -6.66 -8.85
CA LYS A 253 -27.46 -6.35 -9.85
C LYS A 253 -27.84 -7.60 -10.66
N THR A 254 -26.85 -8.41 -11.03
CA THR A 254 -27.05 -9.66 -11.76
C THR A 254 -27.83 -10.68 -10.93
N TRP A 255 -27.49 -10.84 -9.65
CA TRP A 255 -28.26 -11.69 -8.74
C TRP A 255 -29.68 -11.19 -8.53
N GLN A 256 -29.87 -9.88 -8.44
CA GLN A 256 -31.20 -9.30 -8.31
C GLN A 256 -32.08 -9.61 -9.53
N THR A 257 -31.56 -9.42 -10.76
CA THR A 257 -32.33 -9.75 -11.97
C THR A 257 -32.63 -11.25 -12.08
N TRP A 258 -31.67 -12.10 -11.68
CA TRP A 258 -31.86 -13.55 -11.66
C TRP A 258 -32.92 -13.97 -10.64
N ARG A 259 -32.87 -13.41 -9.43
CA ARG A 259 -33.87 -13.61 -8.37
C ARG A 259 -35.27 -13.25 -8.85
N ASP A 260 -35.43 -12.07 -9.44
CA ASP A 260 -36.73 -11.59 -9.91
C ASP A 260 -37.27 -12.47 -11.05
N GLY A 261 -36.38 -12.95 -11.94
CA GLY A 261 -36.70 -13.92 -12.97
C GLY A 261 -37.14 -15.29 -12.44
N ILE A 262 -36.45 -15.83 -11.43
CA ILE A 262 -36.84 -17.10 -10.78
C ILE A 262 -38.17 -16.94 -10.04
N ARG A 263 -38.38 -15.80 -9.36
CA ARG A 263 -39.62 -15.51 -8.63
C ARG A 263 -40.82 -15.48 -9.57
N SER A 264 -40.67 -14.86 -10.73
CA SER A 264 -41.69 -14.86 -11.78
C SER A 264 -42.02 -16.28 -12.26
N LYS A 265 -40.99 -17.10 -12.54
CA LYS A 265 -41.15 -18.51 -12.96
C LYS A 265 -41.82 -19.37 -11.88
N LEU A 266 -41.46 -19.20 -10.61
CA LEU A 266 -42.12 -19.88 -9.49
C LEU A 266 -43.61 -19.52 -9.43
N GLY A 267 -43.94 -18.23 -9.53
CA GLY A 267 -45.33 -17.78 -9.55
C GLY A 267 -46.14 -18.33 -10.74
N ALA A 268 -45.51 -18.48 -11.91
CA ALA A 268 -46.13 -19.14 -13.06
C ALA A 268 -46.39 -20.64 -12.79
N LYS A 269 -45.41 -21.36 -12.24
CA LYS A 269 -45.55 -22.77 -11.88
C LYS A 269 -46.61 -23.00 -10.81
N ASP A 270 -46.72 -22.11 -9.83
CA ASP A 270 -47.77 -22.20 -8.80
C ASP A 270 -49.18 -22.01 -9.41
N LYS A 271 -49.32 -21.16 -10.44
CA LYS A 271 -50.58 -21.04 -11.20
C LYS A 271 -50.88 -22.31 -12.00
N GLU A 272 -49.91 -22.87 -12.72
CA GLU A 272 -50.06 -24.13 -13.47
C GLU A 272 -50.47 -25.29 -12.54
N LYS A 273 -49.84 -25.39 -11.36
CA LYS A 273 -50.21 -26.39 -10.34
C LYS A 273 -51.65 -26.24 -9.87
N LYS A 274 -52.11 -25.01 -9.60
CA LYS A 274 -53.52 -24.76 -9.20
C LYS A 274 -54.51 -25.18 -10.28
N VAL A 275 -54.19 -24.93 -11.56
CA VAL A 275 -55.01 -25.38 -12.69
C VAL A 275 -55.06 -26.91 -12.74
N ALA A 276 -53.91 -27.58 -12.59
CA ALA A 276 -53.85 -29.04 -12.56
C ALA A 276 -54.62 -29.64 -11.36
N ASP A 277 -54.49 -29.06 -10.16
CA ASP A 277 -55.22 -29.49 -8.97
C ASP A 277 -56.75 -29.32 -9.15
N THR A 278 -57.19 -28.24 -9.81
CA THR A 278 -58.61 -28.01 -10.14
C THR A 278 -59.12 -29.05 -11.14
N ALA A 279 -58.39 -29.32 -12.22
CA ALA A 279 -58.74 -30.33 -13.22
C ALA A 279 -58.80 -31.74 -12.62
N ILE A 280 -57.87 -32.08 -11.71
CA ILE A 280 -57.91 -33.34 -10.95
C ILE A 280 -59.22 -33.43 -10.13
N GLY A 281 -59.60 -32.34 -9.45
CA GLY A 281 -60.86 -32.27 -8.70
C GLY A 281 -62.10 -32.47 -9.58
N GLU A 282 -62.16 -31.81 -10.73
CA GLU A 282 -63.26 -31.93 -11.71
C GLU A 282 -63.38 -33.36 -12.26
N ILE A 283 -62.26 -33.99 -12.65
CA ILE A 283 -62.25 -35.38 -13.14
C ILE A 283 -62.71 -36.35 -12.04
N GLN A 284 -62.30 -36.12 -10.78
CA GLN A 284 -62.76 -36.95 -9.66
C GLN A 284 -64.26 -36.82 -9.40
N VAL A 285 -64.83 -35.62 -9.51
CA VAL A 285 -66.28 -35.41 -9.41
C VAL A 285 -66.99 -36.14 -10.55
N ALA A 286 -66.52 -35.98 -11.79
CA ALA A 286 -67.10 -36.66 -12.96
C ALA A 286 -67.04 -38.19 -12.84
N LEU A 287 -65.94 -38.74 -12.32
CA LEU A 287 -65.81 -40.17 -12.04
C LEU A 287 -66.86 -40.67 -11.03
N ARG A 288 -67.10 -39.92 -9.94
CA ARG A 288 -68.16 -40.27 -8.98
C ARG A 288 -69.54 -40.29 -9.63
N GLN A 289 -69.86 -39.25 -10.40
CA GLN A 289 -71.13 -39.13 -11.12
C GLN A 289 -71.36 -40.22 -12.18
N ARG A 290 -70.30 -40.85 -12.73
CA ARG A 290 -70.41 -41.96 -13.68
C ARG A 290 -70.43 -43.34 -13.02
N ARG A 291 -69.79 -43.50 -11.86
CA ARG A 291 -69.73 -44.77 -11.12
C ARG A 291 -71.10 -45.18 -10.57
N GLU A 292 -71.90 -44.24 -10.09
CA GLU A 292 -73.25 -44.51 -9.58
C GLU A 292 -74.19 -45.10 -10.67
N PRO A 293 -74.38 -44.49 -11.85
CA PRO A 293 -75.14 -45.11 -12.94
C PRO A 293 -74.57 -46.46 -13.41
N LEU A 294 -73.24 -46.60 -13.43
CA LEU A 294 -72.59 -47.85 -13.84
C LEU A 294 -72.93 -49.00 -12.87
N GLU A 295 -72.95 -48.73 -11.57
CA GLU A 295 -73.34 -49.72 -10.56
C GLU A 295 -74.81 -50.13 -10.74
N ILE A 296 -75.71 -49.17 -11.00
CA ILE A 296 -77.12 -49.45 -11.28
C ILE A 296 -77.25 -50.33 -12.53
N ALA A 297 -76.57 -49.99 -13.62
CA ALA A 297 -76.60 -50.75 -14.86
C ALA A 297 -76.04 -52.17 -14.68
N LEU A 298 -74.97 -52.34 -13.89
CA LEU A 298 -74.41 -53.65 -13.55
C LEU A 298 -75.40 -54.50 -12.73
N LYS A 299 -76.06 -53.90 -11.73
CA LYS A 299 -77.10 -54.58 -10.93
C LYS A 299 -78.28 -55.00 -11.80
N ARG A 300 -78.77 -54.10 -12.68
CA ARG A 300 -79.82 -54.40 -13.66
C ARG A 300 -79.44 -55.58 -14.56
N GLN A 301 -78.19 -55.60 -15.04
CA GLN A 301 -77.69 -56.66 -15.93
C GLN A 301 -77.60 -58.00 -15.19
N SER A 302 -77.11 -57.99 -13.95
CA SER A 302 -77.06 -59.18 -13.11
C SER A 302 -78.46 -59.76 -12.88
N HIS A 303 -79.44 -58.93 -12.49
CA HIS A 303 -80.82 -59.36 -12.30
C HIS A 303 -81.44 -59.92 -13.59
N ARG A 304 -81.23 -59.25 -14.72
CA ARG A 304 -81.71 -59.74 -16.02
C ARG A 304 -81.04 -61.05 -16.44
N GLY A 305 -79.83 -61.34 -15.97
CA GLY A 305 -79.14 -62.63 -16.19
C GLY A 305 -79.74 -63.80 -15.40
N LEU A 306 -80.61 -63.56 -14.42
CA LEU A 306 -81.27 -64.59 -13.60
C LEU A 306 -82.59 -65.10 -14.21
N ARG A 307 -83.01 -64.56 -15.37
CA ARG A 307 -84.26 -64.97 -16.02
C ARG A 307 -84.17 -66.45 -16.46
N PRO A 308 -85.18 -67.29 -16.14
CA PRO A 308 -85.11 -68.72 -16.41
C PRO A 308 -85.47 -69.08 -17.87
N GLY A 309 -84.75 -70.05 -18.45
CA GLY A 309 -85.12 -70.66 -19.73
C GLY A 309 -85.25 -69.67 -20.89
N ILE A 310 -86.38 -69.71 -21.59
CA ILE A 310 -86.65 -68.88 -22.78
C ILE A 310 -86.84 -67.38 -22.46
N GLU A 311 -87.14 -67.05 -21.19
CA GLU A 311 -87.28 -65.67 -20.71
C GLU A 311 -85.94 -64.93 -20.60
N LEU A 312 -84.81 -65.65 -20.72
CA LEU A 312 -83.48 -65.07 -20.95
C LEU A 312 -83.35 -64.53 -22.38
N CYS A 313 -84.28 -63.67 -22.74
CA CYS A 313 -84.42 -63.12 -24.07
C CYS A 313 -83.47 -61.93 -24.27
N ASN A 314 -82.81 -61.93 -25.44
CA ASN A 314 -82.04 -60.80 -25.94
C ASN A 314 -82.98 -59.80 -26.63
N ASP A 315 -83.73 -59.08 -25.80
CA ASP A 315 -84.74 -58.12 -26.23
C ASP A 315 -84.17 -56.70 -26.38
N LYS A 316 -85.01 -55.75 -26.81
CA LYS A 316 -84.62 -54.33 -26.95
C LYS A 316 -84.10 -53.72 -25.65
N ALA A 317 -84.65 -54.13 -24.51
CA ALA A 317 -84.19 -53.65 -23.20
C ALA A 317 -82.80 -54.21 -22.84
N GLN A 318 -82.51 -55.46 -23.23
CA GLN A 318 -81.20 -56.08 -23.08
C GLN A 318 -80.13 -55.36 -23.91
N HIS A 319 -80.43 -55.07 -25.18
CA HIS A 319 -79.55 -54.28 -26.04
C HIS A 319 -79.30 -52.86 -25.52
N ALA A 320 -80.34 -52.18 -25.02
CA ALA A 320 -80.20 -50.85 -24.44
C ALA A 320 -79.30 -50.85 -23.19
N LEU A 321 -79.46 -51.86 -22.33
CA LEU A 321 -78.64 -52.02 -21.12
C LEU A 321 -77.19 -52.37 -21.44
N GLU A 322 -76.93 -53.22 -22.43
CA GLU A 322 -75.59 -53.49 -22.93
C GLU A 322 -74.92 -52.22 -23.49
N ALA A 323 -75.65 -51.44 -24.30
CA ALA A 323 -75.14 -50.18 -24.82
C ALA A 323 -74.85 -49.16 -23.70
N GLU A 324 -75.71 -49.05 -22.69
CA GLU A 324 -75.49 -48.23 -21.50
C GLU A 324 -74.23 -48.67 -20.74
N LEU A 325 -74.08 -49.98 -20.50
CA LEU A 325 -72.91 -50.54 -19.83
C LEU A 325 -71.60 -50.30 -20.59
N VAL A 326 -71.58 -50.52 -21.90
CA VAL A 326 -70.39 -50.30 -22.73
C VAL A 326 -69.98 -48.83 -22.68
N ASN A 327 -70.94 -47.90 -22.81
CA ASN A 327 -70.66 -46.46 -22.76
C ASN A 327 -70.21 -45.99 -21.37
N LEU A 328 -70.83 -46.46 -20.29
CA LEU A 328 -70.43 -46.08 -18.93
C LEU A 328 -69.06 -46.65 -18.56
N LYS A 329 -68.78 -47.91 -18.91
CA LYS A 329 -67.46 -48.52 -18.69
C LYS A 329 -66.36 -47.79 -19.46
N SER A 330 -66.58 -47.51 -20.75
CA SER A 330 -65.59 -46.80 -21.57
C SER A 330 -65.35 -45.37 -21.07
N SER A 331 -66.40 -44.68 -20.61
CA SER A 331 -66.29 -43.34 -20.01
C SER A 331 -65.49 -43.36 -18.71
N VAL A 332 -65.73 -44.32 -17.82
CA VAL A 332 -64.97 -44.48 -16.57
C VAL A 332 -63.49 -44.75 -16.86
N VAL A 333 -63.18 -45.71 -17.75
CA VAL A 333 -61.78 -46.01 -18.12
C VAL A 333 -61.08 -44.80 -18.72
N THR A 334 -61.78 -44.03 -19.57
CA THR A 334 -61.23 -42.81 -20.16
C THR A 334 -60.92 -41.77 -19.09
N LEU A 335 -61.85 -41.51 -18.16
CA LEU A 335 -61.67 -40.55 -17.09
C LEU A 335 -60.58 -40.98 -16.09
N GLU A 336 -60.47 -42.27 -15.78
CA GLU A 336 -59.38 -42.82 -14.95
C GLU A 336 -58.01 -42.61 -15.62
N GLY A 337 -57.91 -42.86 -16.94
CA GLY A 337 -56.70 -42.58 -17.71
C GLY A 337 -56.34 -41.09 -17.75
N GLN A 338 -57.33 -40.19 -17.87
CA GLN A 338 -57.09 -38.74 -17.81
C GLN A 338 -56.69 -38.27 -16.40
N LEU A 339 -57.27 -38.87 -15.36
CA LEU A 339 -56.90 -38.58 -13.98
C LEU A 339 -55.43 -38.92 -13.71
N GLU A 340 -54.97 -40.07 -14.21
CA GLU A 340 -53.57 -40.48 -14.04
C GLU A 340 -52.61 -39.53 -14.78
N LYS A 341 -52.92 -39.17 -16.02
CA LYS A 341 -52.14 -38.17 -16.77
C LYS A 341 -52.10 -36.81 -16.08
N ALA A 342 -53.23 -36.36 -15.54
CA ALA A 342 -53.30 -35.09 -14.81
C ALA A 342 -52.46 -35.13 -13.51
N ARG A 343 -52.51 -36.24 -12.77
CA ARG A 343 -51.67 -36.47 -11.59
C ARG A 343 -50.18 -36.50 -11.93
N GLU A 344 -49.79 -37.19 -13.00
CA GLU A 344 -48.40 -37.24 -13.46
C GLU A 344 -47.91 -35.85 -13.88
N SER A 345 -48.72 -35.10 -14.64
CA SER A 345 -48.44 -33.72 -15.02
C SER A 345 -48.25 -32.81 -13.78
N ARG A 346 -49.15 -32.92 -12.80
CA ARG A 346 -49.06 -32.19 -11.53
C ARG A 346 -47.79 -32.52 -10.75
N LYS A 347 -47.39 -33.79 -10.73
CA LYS A 347 -46.13 -34.23 -10.11
C LYS A 347 -44.91 -33.62 -10.81
N LYS A 348 -44.88 -33.62 -12.16
CA LYS A 348 -43.82 -32.97 -12.94
C LYS A 348 -43.71 -31.48 -12.63
N LEU A 349 -44.85 -30.78 -12.53
CA LEU A 349 -44.88 -29.36 -12.13
C LEU A 349 -44.33 -29.14 -10.72
N ASP A 350 -44.59 -30.05 -9.78
CA ASP A 350 -44.04 -29.99 -8.43
C ASP A 350 -42.50 -30.14 -8.44
N ASP A 351 -41.99 -31.13 -9.17
CA ASP A 351 -40.55 -31.37 -9.31
C ASP A 351 -39.83 -30.17 -9.94
N GLU A 352 -40.40 -29.58 -10.99
CA GLU A 352 -39.89 -28.36 -11.63
C GLU A 352 -39.89 -27.16 -10.67
N ARG A 353 -40.97 -26.98 -9.90
CA ARG A 353 -41.10 -25.92 -8.90
C ARG A 353 -40.05 -26.09 -7.80
N ASN A 354 -39.84 -27.31 -7.29
CA ASN A 354 -38.80 -27.63 -6.30
C ASN A 354 -37.39 -27.42 -6.85
N ARG A 355 -37.16 -27.65 -8.15
CA ARG A 355 -35.89 -27.31 -8.81
C ARG A 355 -35.66 -25.80 -8.90
N LEU A 356 -36.70 -25.02 -9.21
CA LEU A 356 -36.61 -23.54 -9.22
C LEU A 356 -36.38 -22.98 -7.81
N GLU A 357 -37.00 -23.55 -6.79
CA GLU A 357 -36.83 -23.10 -5.40
C GLU A 357 -35.40 -23.34 -4.90
N ARG A 358 -34.78 -24.49 -5.24
CA ARG A 358 -33.35 -24.72 -4.98
C ARG A 358 -32.46 -23.67 -5.67
N LYS A 359 -32.78 -23.29 -6.91
CA LYS A 359 -32.05 -22.22 -7.61
C LYS A 359 -32.24 -20.86 -6.92
N MET A 360 -33.44 -20.58 -6.40
CA MET A 360 -33.70 -19.36 -5.62
C MET A 360 -32.83 -19.30 -4.36
N GLN A 361 -32.76 -20.39 -3.60
CA GLN A 361 -31.95 -20.46 -2.39
C GLN A 361 -30.46 -20.19 -2.69
N ILE A 362 -29.94 -20.74 -3.78
CA ILE A 362 -28.56 -20.47 -4.19
C ILE A 362 -28.38 -19.00 -4.61
N CYS A 363 -29.35 -18.43 -5.33
CA CYS A 363 -29.34 -17.01 -5.68
C CYS A 363 -29.27 -16.11 -4.44
N GLU A 364 -30.11 -16.39 -3.44
CA GLU A 364 -30.19 -15.60 -2.21
C GLU A 364 -28.94 -15.74 -1.35
N HIS A 365 -28.37 -16.95 -1.28
CA HIS A 365 -27.08 -17.19 -0.63
C HIS A 365 -25.97 -16.37 -1.29
N ASN A 366 -25.78 -16.49 -2.60
CA ASN A 366 -24.71 -15.78 -3.30
C ASN A 366 -24.90 -14.25 -3.26
N PHE A 367 -26.14 -13.76 -3.35
CA PHE A 367 -26.45 -12.35 -3.16
C PHE A 367 -26.02 -11.87 -1.77
N THR A 368 -26.31 -12.64 -0.72
CA THR A 368 -25.95 -12.30 0.66
C THR A 368 -24.43 -12.25 0.84
N VAL A 369 -23.71 -13.20 0.25
CA VAL A 369 -22.23 -13.23 0.27
C VAL A 369 -21.65 -11.96 -0.37
N ASP A 370 -22.05 -11.62 -1.60
CA ASP A 370 -21.56 -10.43 -2.30
C ASP A 370 -21.93 -9.13 -1.55
N TYR A 371 -23.13 -9.10 -0.96
CA TYR A 371 -23.63 -7.96 -0.20
C TYR A 371 -22.84 -7.75 1.09
N GLU A 372 -22.50 -8.82 1.79
CA GLU A 372 -21.69 -8.78 3.01
C GLU A 372 -20.29 -8.23 2.71
N VAL A 373 -19.64 -8.73 1.66
CA VAL A 373 -18.31 -8.25 1.24
C VAL A 373 -18.34 -6.76 0.99
N LEU A 374 -19.27 -6.30 0.14
CA LEU A 374 -19.34 -4.89 -0.26
C LEU A 374 -19.66 -3.97 0.93
N ARG A 375 -20.59 -4.36 1.80
CA ARG A 375 -21.09 -3.46 2.86
C ARG A 375 -20.27 -3.50 4.15
N ARG A 376 -19.70 -4.65 4.51
CA ARG A 376 -19.00 -4.83 5.79
C ARG A 376 -17.49 -4.78 5.66
N ILE A 377 -16.94 -5.38 4.60
CA ILE A 377 -15.49 -5.54 4.44
C ILE A 377 -14.92 -4.36 3.65
N ARG A 378 -15.44 -4.13 2.44
CA ARG A 378 -14.96 -3.06 1.54
C ARG A 378 -15.20 -1.65 2.08
N ALA A 379 -16.22 -1.47 2.92
CA ALA A 379 -16.50 -0.18 3.56
C ALA A 379 -15.35 0.34 4.44
N ASN A 380 -14.48 -0.56 4.91
CA ASN A 380 -13.31 -0.22 5.72
C ASN A 380 -12.02 -0.04 4.89
N TYR A 381 -12.10 -0.16 3.55
CA TYR A 381 -10.93 -0.02 2.69
C TYR A 381 -10.35 1.41 2.79
N PRO A 382 -9.03 1.58 2.94
CA PRO A 382 -8.40 2.88 3.09
C PRO A 382 -8.77 3.89 1.98
N GLN A 383 -8.92 5.15 2.37
CA GLN A 383 -9.05 6.25 1.44
C GLN A 383 -7.68 6.58 0.81
N GLU A 384 -7.68 7.11 -0.42
CA GLU A 384 -6.45 7.44 -1.14
C GLU A 384 -5.51 8.34 -0.33
N ILE A 385 -6.06 9.37 0.32
CA ILE A 385 -5.29 10.28 1.16
C ILE A 385 -4.62 9.57 2.35
N GLN A 386 -5.28 8.56 2.94
CA GLN A 386 -4.70 7.75 4.00
C GLN A 386 -3.53 6.93 3.45
N SER A 387 -3.69 6.30 2.29
CA SER A 387 -2.63 5.52 1.62
C SER A 387 -1.39 6.33 1.29
N THR A 388 -1.49 7.67 1.18
CA THR A 388 -0.33 8.53 1.04
C THR A 388 0.42 8.84 2.34
N GLY A 389 0.01 8.27 3.48
CA GLY A 389 0.63 8.46 4.80
C GLY A 389 0.19 9.73 5.53
N PHE A 390 -0.78 10.47 4.99
CA PHE A 390 -1.45 11.57 5.69
C PHE A 390 -2.59 11.03 6.55
N LEU A 391 -2.67 11.49 7.80
CA LEU A 391 -3.85 11.25 8.61
C LEU A 391 -4.98 12.12 8.07
N VAL A 392 -6.09 11.51 7.63
CA VAL A 392 -7.38 12.19 7.73
C VAL A 392 -7.61 12.33 9.23
N SER A 393 -7.44 13.54 9.75
CA SER A 393 -7.76 13.85 11.14
C SER A 393 -9.06 13.15 11.51
N GLU A 394 -9.03 12.43 12.63
CA GLU A 394 -10.19 11.79 13.23
C GLU A 394 -11.42 12.68 13.07
N LYS A 395 -12.48 12.07 12.54
CA LYS A 395 -13.84 12.58 12.42
C LYS A 395 -14.06 13.83 13.28
N LEU A 396 -14.24 14.98 12.64
CA LEU A 396 -15.04 16.06 13.20
C LEU A 396 -16.38 15.44 13.63
N LYS A 397 -16.51 15.11 14.92
CA LYS A 397 -17.82 14.84 15.52
C LYS A 397 -18.60 16.15 15.42
N PRO A 398 -19.77 16.18 14.74
CA PRO A 398 -20.61 17.37 14.79
C PRO A 398 -21.03 17.59 16.25
N LYS A 399 -20.96 18.86 16.68
CA LYS A 399 -21.53 19.32 17.94
C LYS A 399 -23.05 19.23 17.91
#